data_AF-A0A949GAM1-F1
#
_entry.id   AF-A0A949GAM1-F1
#
_cell.length_a   1.000
_cell.length_b   1.000
_cell.length_c   1.000
_cell.angle_alpha   90.00
_cell.angle_beta   90.00
_cell.angle_gamma   90.00
#
_symmetry.space_group_name_H-M   'P 1'
#
loop_
_entity.id
_entity.type
_entity.pdbx_description
1 polymer ?
#
loop_
_entity_poly.entity_id
_entity_poly.type
_entity_poly.pdbx_seq_one_letter_code
_entity_poly.pdbx_strand_id
1 'polypeptide(L)' 'MTRKHFQALAAMLKQAKPIGASMDRYCWHRLCHQLADFCQSQNASFDRAKFLEACGTVK' A
#
# COMPACT_ATOMS: atom_id res chain seq x y z
N MET A 1 1.86 -3.95 14.79
CA MET A 1 2.80 -3.76 13.66
C MET A 1 3.70 -2.57 13.93
N THR A 2 4.99 -2.66 13.54
CA THR A 2 5.94 -1.55 13.71
C THR A 2 6.12 -0.79 12.40
N ARG A 3 6.71 0.41 12.46
CA ARG A 3 7.08 1.20 11.26
C ARG A 3 7.86 0.39 10.22
N LYS A 4 8.76 -0.50 10.65
CA LYS A 4 9.55 -1.35 9.75
C LYS A 4 8.67 -2.35 8.98
N HIS A 5 7.65 -2.91 9.61
CA HIS A 5 6.71 -3.82 8.95
C HIS A 5 5.90 -3.09 7.86
N PHE A 6 5.41 -1.89 8.16
CA PHE A 6 4.69 -1.08 7.18
C PHE A 6 5.58 -0.67 5.99
N GLN A 7 6.84 -0.33 6.25
CA GLN A 7 7.81 -0.02 5.18
C GLN A 7 8.10 -1.24 4.29
N ALA A 8 8.28 -2.43 4.89
CA ALA A 8 8.48 -3.66 4.14
C ALA A 8 7.25 -4.01 3.27
N LEU A 9 6.04 -3.89 3.82
CA LEU A 9 4.79 -4.08 3.08
C LEU A 9 4.68 -3.13 1.89
N ALA A 10 4.93 -1.84 2.10
CA ALA A 10 4.88 -0.84 1.04
C ALA A 10 5.92 -1.13 -0.06
N ALA A 11 7.14 -1.54 0.32
CA ALA A 11 8.18 -1.91 -0.64
C ALA A 11 7.79 -3.14 -1.47
N MET A 12 7.18 -4.16 -0.86
CA MET A 12 6.68 -5.33 -1.59
C MET A 12 5.56 -4.97 -2.56
N LEU A 13 4.58 -4.16 -2.12
CA LEU A 13 3.50 -3.69 -2.99
C LEU A 13 4.00 -2.87 -4.17
N LYS A 14 4.98 -2.00 -3.93
CA LYS A 14 5.62 -1.20 -4.99
C LYS A 14 6.34 -2.07 -6.02
N GLN A 15 7.02 -3.13 -5.58
CA GLN A 15 7.66 -4.10 -6.48
C GLN A 15 6.63 -4.94 -7.25
N ALA A 16 5.52 -5.29 -6.62
CA ALA A 16 4.41 -6.01 -7.23
C ALA A 16 3.52 -5.12 -8.11
N LYS A 17 3.89 -3.85 -8.35
CA LYS A 17 3.11 -2.93 -9.16
C LYS A 17 3.04 -3.46 -10.61
N PRO A 18 1.84 -3.76 -11.14
CA PRO A 18 1.71 -4.33 -12.46
C PRO A 18 2.15 -3.36 -13.56
N ILE A 19 2.95 -3.88 -14.50
CA ILE A 19 3.42 -3.18 -15.69
C ILE A 19 2.48 -3.57 -16.83
N GLY A 20 1.44 -2.77 -17.08
CA GLY A 20 0.51 -3.01 -18.18
C GLY A 20 -0.95 -2.88 -17.79
N ALA A 21 -1.73 -3.95 -18.02
CA ALA A 21 -3.18 -3.98 -18.11
C ALA A 21 -3.93 -3.16 -17.04
N SER A 22 -4.96 -2.44 -17.50
CA SER A 22 -5.77 -1.54 -16.66
C SER A 22 -6.47 -2.26 -15.51
N MET A 23 -6.90 -3.51 -15.71
CA MET A 23 -7.58 -4.31 -14.68
C MET A 23 -6.62 -4.71 -13.55
N ASP A 24 -5.43 -5.22 -13.87
CA ASP A 24 -4.44 -5.59 -12.85
C ASP A 24 -4.01 -4.37 -12.04
N ARG A 25 -3.83 -3.22 -12.70
CA ARG A 25 -3.54 -1.96 -12.02
C ARG A 25 -4.68 -1.52 -11.09
N TYR A 26 -5.93 -1.67 -11.52
CA TYR A 26 -7.09 -1.39 -10.67
C TYR A 26 -7.15 -2.31 -9.45
N CYS A 27 -6.98 -3.62 -9.65
CA CYS A 27 -6.95 -4.60 -8.56
C CYS A 27 -5.80 -4.33 -7.58
N TRP A 28 -4.60 -4.03 -8.09
CA TRP A 28 -3.45 -3.65 -7.27
C TRP A 28 -3.71 -2.37 -6.47
N HIS A 29 -4.32 -1.36 -7.08
CA HIS A 29 -4.67 -0.11 -6.39
C HIS A 29 -5.68 -0.37 -5.26
N ARG A 30 -6.74 -1.15 -5.54
CA ARG A 30 -7.72 -1.56 -4.54
C ARG A 30 -7.08 -2.33 -3.39
N LEU A 31 -6.16 -3.26 -3.68
CA LEU A 31 -5.42 -4.02 -2.68
C LEU A 31 -4.58 -3.10 -1.78
N CYS A 32 -3.87 -2.12 -2.36
CA CYS A 32 -3.09 -1.14 -1.59
C CYS A 32 -3.99 -0.37 -0.60
N HIS A 33 -5.19 0.04 -1.03
CA HIS A 33 -6.15 0.72 -0.17
C HIS A 33 -6.66 -0.18 0.96
N GLN A 34 -7.06 -1.42 0.65
CA GLN A 34 -7.52 -2.38 1.67
C GLN A 34 -6.44 -2.68 2.72
N LEU A 35 -5.18 -2.81 2.29
CA LEU A 35 -4.06 -3.01 3.21
C LEU A 35 -3.77 -1.75 4.04
N ALA A 36 -3.91 -0.57 3.47
CA ALA A 36 -3.76 0.69 4.21
C ALA A 36 -4.85 0.83 5.30
N ASP A 37 -6.10 0.50 4.97
CA ASP A 37 -7.22 0.50 5.93
C ASP A 37 -6.99 -0.53 7.04
N PHE A 38 -6.53 -1.73 6.69
CA PHE A 38 -6.15 -2.74 7.66
C PHE A 38 -5.02 -2.25 8.58
N CYS A 39 -3.94 -1.68 8.03
CA CYS A 39 -2.83 -1.16 8.82
C CYS A 39 -3.27 -0.05 9.79
N GLN A 40 -4.20 0.81 9.36
CA GLN A 40 -4.80 1.83 10.22
C GLN A 40 -5.64 1.23 11.35
N SER A 41 -6.40 0.16 11.08
CA SER A 41 -7.14 -0.57 12.12
C SER A 41 -6.23 -1.20 13.17
N GLN A 42 -5.01 -1.59 12.78
CA GLN A 42 -4.03 -2.23 13.68
C GLN A 42 -3.20 -1.21 14.47
N ASN A 43 -3.14 0.04 14.03
CA ASN A 43 -2.37 1.09 14.68
C ASN A 43 -2.98 2.45 14.35
N ALA A 44 -3.61 3.11 15.32
CA ALA A 44 -4.22 4.42 15.14
C ALA A 44 -3.22 5.52 14.71
N SER A 45 -1.94 5.37 15.06
CA SER A 45 -0.86 6.29 14.64
C SER A 45 -0.29 5.99 13.25
N PHE A 46 -0.87 5.02 12.53
CA PHE A 46 -0.49 4.70 11.17
C PHE A 46 -0.94 5.81 10.20
N ASP A 47 0.00 6.33 9.43
CA ASP A 47 -0.25 7.35 8.41
C ASP A 47 -0.61 6.67 7.08
N ARG A 48 -1.92 6.58 6.83
CA ARG A 48 -2.48 5.95 5.63
C ARG A 48 -1.99 6.60 4.34
N ALA A 49 -1.90 7.94 4.31
CA ALA A 49 -1.50 8.68 3.12
C ALA A 49 -0.04 8.37 2.77
N LYS A 50 0.87 8.47 3.76
CA LYS A 50 2.29 8.14 3.55
C LYS A 50 2.51 6.69 3.12
N PHE A 51 1.71 5.76 3.61
CA PHE A 51 1.81 4.36 3.18
C PHE A 51 1.44 4.17 1.71
N LEU A 52 0.35 4.81 1.26
CA LEU A 52 -0.07 4.75 -0.13
C LEU A 52 0.96 5.39 -1.07
N GLU A 53 1.52 6.54 -0.68
CA GLU A 53 2.66 7.15 -1.39
C GLU A 53 3.86 6.20 -1.46
N ALA A 54 4.19 5.53 -0.36
CA ALA A 54 5.29 4.55 -0.31
C ALA A 54 5.02 3.32 -1.19
N CYS A 55 3.77 2.89 -1.36
CA CYS A 55 3.37 1.86 -2.31
C CYS A 55 3.49 2.32 -3.77
N GLY A 56 3.53 3.63 -4.02
CA GLY A 56 3.57 4.22 -5.37
C GLY A 56 2.21 4.27 -6.06
N THR A 57 1.12 4.36 -5.28
CA THR A 57 -0.25 4.57 -5.80
C THR A 57 -0.52 6.04 -6.14
N VAL A 58 0.21 6.97 -5.54
CA VAL A 58 0.14 8.42 -5.80
C VAL A 58 1.41 8.86 -6.53
N LYS A 59 1.28 9.79 -7.47
CA LYS A 59 2.39 10.36 -8.25
C LYS A 59 2.47 11.85 -7.97
#